data_AF-A0A497S035-F1
#
_entry.id   AF-A0A497S035-F1
#
_cell.length_a   1.000
_cell.length_b   1.000
_cell.length_c   1.000
_cell.angle_alpha   90.00
_cell.angle_beta   90.00
_cell.angle_gamma   90.00
#
_symmetry.space_group_name_H-M   'P 1'
#
loop_
_entity.id
_entity.type
_entity.pdbx_description
1 polymer ?
#
loop_
_entity_poly.entity_id
_entity_poly.type
_entity_poly.pdbx_seq_one_letter_code
_entity_poly.pdbx_strand_id
1 'polypeptide(L)'
;MEFLKKLFGRKEQEKRKKGIVKSPSKDFEEDVLNLGWHYSENKREWQIAKIREKDRTVHFYIVGASGTGKSKFLELLIRQDIEKGNGFGVIDPRGDLIEDIKGYLALALPKEELEEKVLLIDPTDEKYTVVFNPLEKIEGVSPAEIVAELVEAFKKTWRDSWGLGWKIY
;
A
#
# COMPACT_ATOMS: atom_id res chain seq x y z
N MET A 1 4.76 -39.28 28.72
CA MET A 1 3.38 -39.10 28.21
C MET A 1 2.44 -38.39 29.21
N GLU A 2 2.61 -38.56 30.52
CA GLU A 2 1.80 -37.88 31.57
C GLU A 2 2.00 -36.35 31.66
N PHE A 3 3.23 -35.88 31.48
CA PHE A 3 3.63 -34.47 31.68
C PHE A 3 3.02 -33.51 30.65
N LEU A 4 2.95 -33.93 29.38
CA LEU A 4 2.36 -33.16 28.29
C LEU A 4 0.85 -33.01 28.46
N LYS A 5 0.14 -34.05 28.93
CA LYS A 5 -1.29 -33.97 29.25
C LYS A 5 -1.58 -32.93 30.35
N LYS A 6 -0.68 -32.75 31.31
CA LYS A 6 -0.84 -31.77 32.40
C LYS A 6 -0.62 -30.32 31.94
N LEU A 7 0.25 -30.10 30.93
CA LEU A 7 0.51 -28.79 30.32
C LEU A 7 -0.64 -28.33 29.41
N PHE A 8 -1.22 -29.24 28.62
CA PHE A 8 -2.25 -28.92 27.64
C PHE A 8 -3.69 -29.12 28.15
N GLY A 9 -3.92 -30.05 29.09
CA GLY A 9 -5.25 -30.42 29.55
C GLY A 9 -5.98 -29.36 30.39
N ARG A 10 -5.26 -28.42 31.01
CA ARG A 10 -5.87 -27.33 31.81
C ARG A 10 -6.36 -26.16 30.96
N LYS A 11 -5.67 -25.83 29.86
CA LYS A 11 -6.03 -24.71 28.96
C LYS A 11 -7.28 -24.99 28.14
N GLU A 12 -7.62 -26.26 27.94
CA GLU A 12 -8.74 -26.66 27.08
C GLU A 12 -10.11 -26.50 27.79
N GLN A 13 -10.15 -26.65 29.12
CA GLN A 13 -11.38 -26.48 29.91
C GLN A 13 -11.70 -25.01 30.23
N GLU A 14 -10.69 -24.14 30.41
CA GLU A 14 -10.92 -22.70 30.63
C GLU A 14 -11.33 -21.95 29.36
N LYS A 15 -10.94 -22.44 28.16
CA LYS A 15 -11.37 -21.86 26.88
C LYS A 15 -12.86 -22.03 26.59
N ARG A 16 -13.56 -22.96 27.24
CA ARG A 16 -15.01 -23.21 27.01
C ARG A 16 -15.96 -22.20 27.67
N LYS A 17 -15.47 -21.30 28.54
CA LYS A 17 -16.30 -20.28 29.21
C LYS A 17 -16.05 -18.83 28.79
N LYS A 18 -15.08 -18.56 27.92
CA LYS A 18 -14.98 -17.26 27.24
C LYS A 18 -15.61 -17.43 25.88
N GLY A 19 -16.75 -16.78 25.67
CA GLY A 19 -17.45 -16.79 24.39
C GLY A 19 -16.45 -16.66 23.26
N ILE A 20 -16.35 -17.70 22.44
CA ILE A 20 -15.62 -17.62 21.19
C ILE A 20 -16.34 -16.51 20.43
N VAL A 21 -15.73 -15.33 20.37
CA VAL A 21 -16.03 -14.40 19.30
C VAL A 21 -15.84 -15.25 18.05
N LYS A 22 -16.94 -15.66 17.42
CA LYS A 22 -16.86 -16.29 16.11
C LYS A 22 -16.01 -15.33 15.29
N SER A 23 -14.84 -15.76 14.82
CA SER A 23 -14.21 -15.07 13.71
C SER A 23 -15.32 -14.94 12.67
N PRO A 24 -15.72 -13.72 12.29
CA PRO A 24 -16.69 -13.58 11.22
C PRO A 24 -16.15 -14.33 10.01
N SER A 25 -17.05 -14.92 9.24
CA SER A 25 -16.73 -15.46 7.94
C SER A 25 -15.95 -14.41 7.14
N LYS A 26 -15.00 -14.86 6.30
CA LYS A 26 -14.31 -14.04 5.29
C LYS A 26 -15.29 -13.63 4.16
N ASP A 27 -16.52 -13.29 4.51
CA ASP A 27 -17.47 -12.75 3.56
C ASP A 27 -17.10 -11.28 3.41
N PHE A 28 -16.19 -11.01 2.49
CA PHE A 28 -16.03 -9.66 1.97
C PHE A 28 -17.38 -9.28 1.38
N GLU A 29 -18.07 -8.34 2.01
CA GLU A 29 -19.18 -7.65 1.35
C GLU A 29 -18.62 -7.08 0.04
N GLU A 30 -19.26 -7.40 -1.07
CA GLU A 30 -18.94 -6.75 -2.35
C GLU A 30 -19.10 -5.24 -2.17
N ASP A 31 -18.18 -4.45 -2.77
CA ASP A 31 -18.22 -2.98 -2.78
C ASP A 31 -17.85 -2.25 -1.46
N VAL A 32 -17.20 -2.92 -0.49
CA VAL A 32 -16.67 -2.26 0.73
C VAL A 32 -15.20 -2.54 1.02
N LEU A 33 -14.51 -1.56 1.59
CA LEU A 33 -13.13 -1.69 2.08
C LEU A 33 -13.13 -1.70 3.61
N ASN A 34 -12.54 -2.74 4.21
CA ASN A 34 -12.43 -2.87 5.65
C ASN A 34 -11.22 -2.06 6.16
N LEU A 35 -11.44 -1.16 7.09
CA LEU A 35 -10.40 -0.32 7.70
C LEU A 35 -9.82 -0.93 8.99
N GLY A 36 -10.41 -2.00 9.48
CA GLY A 36 -9.98 -2.69 10.69
C GLY A 36 -11.03 -2.68 11.80
N TRP A 37 -10.66 -3.19 12.95
CA TRP A 37 -11.55 -3.36 14.09
C TRP A 37 -11.55 -2.14 14.99
N HIS A 38 -12.73 -1.70 15.41
CA HIS A 38 -12.91 -0.70 16.46
C HIS A 38 -13.92 -1.20 17.48
N TYR A 39 -13.82 -0.71 18.71
CA TYR A 39 -14.81 -0.98 19.74
C TYR A 39 -15.91 0.09 19.69
N SER A 40 -17.17 -0.34 19.52
CA SER A 40 -18.32 0.57 19.48
C SER A 40 -18.87 0.77 20.89
N GLU A 41 -18.70 1.97 21.46
CA GLU A 41 -19.24 2.28 22.80
C GLU A 41 -20.77 2.18 22.86
N ASN A 42 -21.45 2.56 21.78
CA ASN A 42 -22.91 2.54 21.68
C ASN A 42 -23.47 1.11 21.74
N LYS A 43 -22.81 0.17 21.06
CA LYS A 43 -23.25 -1.23 20.97
C LYS A 43 -22.52 -2.15 21.95
N ARG A 44 -21.48 -1.64 22.62
CA ARG A 44 -20.61 -2.38 23.56
C ARG A 44 -20.03 -3.66 22.96
N GLU A 45 -19.61 -3.57 21.70
CA GLU A 45 -19.06 -4.71 20.95
C GLU A 45 -18.00 -4.25 19.93
N TRP A 46 -17.16 -5.20 19.50
CA TRP A 46 -16.19 -4.98 18.43
C TRP A 46 -16.88 -4.99 17.07
N GLN A 47 -16.54 -4.02 16.23
CA GLN A 47 -17.08 -3.86 14.88
C GLN A 47 -15.97 -3.59 13.88
N ILE A 48 -16.18 -4.05 12.65
CA ILE A 48 -15.32 -3.70 11.53
C ILE A 48 -15.71 -2.30 11.06
N ALA A 49 -14.77 -1.36 11.12
CA ALA A 49 -14.88 -0.08 10.43
C ALA A 49 -14.76 -0.35 8.92
N LYS A 50 -15.70 0.17 8.13
CA LYS A 50 -15.75 -0.02 6.69
C LYS A 50 -16.07 1.29 5.99
N ILE A 51 -15.64 1.41 4.74
CA ILE A 51 -16.08 2.43 3.80
C ILE A 51 -16.64 1.73 2.56
N ARG A 52 -17.40 2.44 1.73
CA ARG A 52 -17.75 1.94 0.41
C ARG A 52 -16.60 2.20 -0.55
N GLU A 53 -16.38 1.32 -1.52
CA GLU A 53 -15.36 1.51 -2.55
C GLU A 53 -15.61 2.80 -3.35
N LYS A 54 -16.88 3.14 -3.60
CA LYS A 54 -17.22 4.43 -4.25
C LYS A 54 -16.67 5.65 -3.50
N ASP A 55 -16.59 5.59 -2.18
CA ASP A 55 -16.11 6.70 -1.35
C ASP A 55 -14.58 6.82 -1.41
N ARG A 56 -13.88 5.76 -1.86
CA ARG A 56 -12.43 5.78 -2.12
C ARG A 56 -12.04 6.56 -3.37
N THR A 57 -12.98 6.71 -4.32
CA THR A 57 -12.72 7.43 -5.58
C THR A 57 -12.40 8.92 -5.38
N VAL A 58 -12.77 9.49 -4.23
CA VAL A 58 -12.48 10.88 -3.85
C VAL A 58 -11.21 11.04 -3.00
N HIS A 59 -10.30 10.07 -3.08
CA HIS A 59 -8.98 10.03 -2.44
C HIS A 59 -8.99 9.74 -0.94
N PHE A 60 -7.86 9.18 -0.48
CA PHE A 60 -7.59 8.82 0.91
C PHE A 60 -6.40 9.59 1.42
N TYR A 61 -6.55 10.22 2.58
CA TYR A 61 -5.45 10.91 3.26
C TYR A 61 -5.23 10.29 4.65
N ILE A 62 -4.04 9.74 4.86
CA ILE A 62 -3.68 9.03 6.10
C ILE A 62 -2.57 9.81 6.80
N VAL A 63 -2.84 10.24 8.03
CA VAL A 63 -1.91 11.05 8.84
C VAL A 63 -1.54 10.31 10.12
N GLY A 64 -0.28 10.42 10.52
CA GLY A 64 0.23 9.86 11.77
C GLY A 64 1.75 10.02 11.87
N ALA A 65 2.28 10.01 13.09
CA ALA A 65 3.72 10.08 13.33
C ALA A 65 4.46 8.83 12.79
N SER A 66 5.79 8.87 12.70
CA SER A 66 6.56 7.67 12.36
C SER A 66 6.28 6.55 13.37
N GLY A 67 6.20 5.30 12.90
CA GLY A 67 5.92 4.15 13.75
C GLY A 67 4.46 3.94 14.15
N THR A 68 3.52 4.81 13.77
CA THR A 68 2.09 4.65 14.11
C THR A 68 1.34 3.63 13.25
N GLY A 69 2.04 2.87 12.40
CA GLY A 69 1.43 1.81 11.59
C GLY A 69 0.83 2.25 10.25
N LYS A 70 1.16 3.44 9.73
CA LYS A 70 0.65 3.91 8.42
C LYS A 70 0.94 2.93 7.27
N SER A 71 2.18 2.44 7.14
CA SER A 71 2.55 1.45 6.13
C SER A 71 1.73 0.16 6.27
N LYS A 72 1.55 -0.32 7.51
CA LYS A 72 0.72 -1.51 7.79
C LYS A 72 -0.75 -1.30 7.47
N PHE A 73 -1.27 -0.10 7.68
CA PHE A 73 -2.63 0.25 7.27
C PHE A 73 -2.76 0.25 5.75
N LEU A 74 -1.81 0.84 5.01
CA LEU A 74 -1.80 0.78 3.54
C LEU A 74 -1.69 -0.66 3.02
N GLU A 75 -0.81 -1.47 3.60
CA GLU A 75 -0.65 -2.89 3.29
C GLU A 75 -1.98 -3.65 3.48
N LEU A 76 -2.71 -3.38 4.56
CA LEU A 76 -4.03 -3.97 4.82
C LEU A 76 -5.02 -3.63 3.70
N LEU A 77 -5.02 -2.41 3.17
CA LEU A 77 -5.91 -2.00 2.08
C LEU A 77 -5.49 -2.68 0.77
N ILE A 78 -4.20 -2.69 0.45
CA ILE A 78 -3.65 -3.29 -0.76
C ILE A 78 -3.93 -4.79 -0.82
N ARG A 79 -3.83 -5.49 0.31
CA ARG A 79 -4.18 -6.92 0.39
C ARG A 79 -5.64 -7.17 0.01
N GLN A 80 -6.55 -6.29 0.41
CA GLN A 80 -7.96 -6.40 0.02
C GLN A 80 -8.15 -6.15 -1.48
N ASP A 81 -7.37 -5.23 -2.07
CA ASP A 81 -7.38 -5.03 -3.52
C ASP A 81 -6.87 -6.28 -4.26
N ILE A 82 -5.77 -6.88 -3.80
CA ILE A 82 -5.24 -8.13 -4.37
C ILE A 82 -6.28 -9.25 -4.29
N GLU A 83 -6.91 -9.45 -3.13
CA GLU A 83 -7.93 -10.48 -2.93
C GLU A 83 -9.17 -10.27 -3.82
N LYS A 84 -9.49 -9.01 -4.18
CA LYS A 84 -10.58 -8.66 -5.10
C LYS A 84 -10.16 -8.65 -6.57
N GLY A 85 -8.87 -8.82 -6.88
CA GLY A 85 -8.34 -8.69 -8.24
C GLY A 85 -8.28 -7.24 -8.75
N ASN A 86 -8.33 -6.25 -7.87
CA ASN A 86 -8.17 -4.84 -8.23
C ASN A 86 -6.69 -4.51 -8.51
N GLY A 87 -6.45 -3.74 -9.57
CA GLY A 87 -5.12 -3.17 -9.83
C GLY A 87 -4.78 -2.07 -8.81
N PHE A 88 -3.50 -1.96 -8.46
CA PHE A 88 -2.99 -0.91 -7.58
C PHE A 88 -1.57 -0.51 -7.99
N GLY A 89 -1.15 0.68 -7.56
CA GLY A 89 0.22 1.16 -7.69
C GLY A 89 0.74 1.69 -6.36
N VAL A 90 2.01 1.45 -6.06
CA VAL A 90 2.65 1.89 -4.81
C VAL A 90 3.96 2.58 -5.15
N ILE A 91 4.17 3.75 -4.54
CA ILE A 91 5.44 4.45 -4.55
C ILE A 91 5.88 4.54 -3.10
N ASP A 92 6.97 3.86 -2.75
CA ASP A 92 7.51 3.85 -1.40
C ASP A 92 9.02 4.19 -1.43
N PRO A 93 9.40 5.42 -1.05
CA PRO A 93 10.80 5.84 -1.04
C PRO A 93 11.69 5.06 -0.06
N ARG A 94 11.11 4.35 0.91
CA ARG A 94 11.88 3.61 1.94
C ARG A 94 11.96 2.11 1.65
N GLY A 95 11.05 1.59 0.82
CA GLY A 95 10.96 0.19 0.42
C GLY A 95 10.35 -0.76 1.45
N ASP A 96 10.07 -0.32 2.68
CA ASP A 96 9.54 -1.19 3.73
C ASP A 96 8.16 -1.78 3.37
N LEU A 97 7.28 -0.96 2.79
CA LEU A 97 5.96 -1.40 2.35
C LEU A 97 6.04 -2.31 1.12
N ILE A 98 6.97 -2.05 0.20
CA ILE A 98 7.14 -2.85 -1.02
C ILE A 98 7.55 -4.29 -0.68
N GLU A 99 8.49 -4.47 0.25
CA GLU A 99 8.91 -5.81 0.67
C GLU A 99 7.78 -6.61 1.32
N ASP A 100 6.96 -5.97 2.15
CA ASP A 100 5.76 -6.59 2.75
C ASP A 100 4.74 -7.04 1.68
N ILE A 101 4.52 -6.20 0.66
CA ILE A 101 3.62 -6.51 -0.46
C ILE A 101 4.17 -7.65 -1.32
N LYS A 102 5.46 -7.63 -1.66
CA LYS A 102 6.13 -8.71 -2.41
C LYS A 102 5.99 -10.04 -1.68
N GLY A 103 6.23 -10.05 -0.37
CA GLY A 103 6.06 -11.26 0.45
C GLY A 103 4.63 -11.78 0.42
N TYR A 104 3.63 -10.90 0.46
CA TYR A 104 2.23 -11.30 0.35
C TYR A 104 1.88 -11.83 -1.04
N LEU A 105 2.29 -11.13 -2.10
CA LEU A 105 2.06 -11.52 -3.50
C LEU A 105 2.66 -12.89 -3.81
N ALA A 106 3.89 -13.16 -3.36
CA ALA A 106 4.56 -14.46 -3.51
C ALA A 106 3.81 -15.62 -2.82
N LEU A 107 2.99 -15.32 -1.81
CA LEU A 107 2.15 -16.30 -1.12
C LEU A 107 0.75 -16.40 -1.73
N ALA A 108 0.23 -15.29 -2.27
CA ALA A 108 -1.14 -15.20 -2.75
C ALA A 108 -1.30 -15.68 -4.20
N LEU A 109 -0.27 -15.55 -5.04
CA LEU A 109 -0.34 -15.81 -6.48
C LEU A 109 0.72 -16.83 -6.94
N PRO A 110 0.42 -17.66 -7.96
CA PRO A 110 1.41 -18.47 -8.65
C PRO A 110 2.50 -17.62 -9.32
N LYS A 111 3.67 -18.22 -9.56
CA LYS A 111 4.82 -17.51 -10.12
C LYS A 111 4.53 -16.91 -11.50
N GLU A 112 3.87 -17.67 -12.37
CA GLU A 112 3.56 -17.28 -13.75
C GLU A 112 2.63 -16.05 -13.75
N GLU A 113 1.65 -16.03 -12.86
CA GLU A 113 0.73 -14.91 -12.72
C GLU A 113 1.41 -13.66 -12.16
N LEU A 114 2.39 -13.82 -11.26
CA LEU A 114 3.20 -12.70 -10.76
C LEU A 114 4.01 -12.05 -11.87
N GLU A 115 4.67 -12.86 -12.71
CA GLU A 115 5.49 -12.37 -13.82
C GLU A 115 4.64 -11.63 -14.87
N GLU A 116 3.37 -12.02 -15.05
CA GLU A 116 2.45 -11.35 -15.97
C GLU A 116 1.81 -10.08 -15.40
N LYS A 117 1.51 -10.04 -14.09
CA LYS A 117 0.69 -8.96 -13.49
C LYS A 117 1.49 -7.91 -12.72
N VAL A 118 2.74 -8.19 -12.35
CA VAL A 118 3.51 -7.32 -11.45
C VAL A 118 4.66 -6.68 -12.20
N LEU A 119 4.64 -5.33 -12.26
CA LEU A 119 5.77 -4.53 -12.72
C LEU A 119 6.48 -3.93 -11.50
N LEU A 120 7.67 -4.44 -11.19
CA LEU A 120 8.55 -3.85 -10.20
C LEU A 120 9.49 -2.84 -10.87
N ILE A 121 9.49 -1.61 -10.38
CA ILE A 121 10.44 -0.57 -10.78
C ILE A 121 11.28 -0.21 -9.55
N ASP A 122 12.58 -0.48 -9.62
CA ASP A 122 13.54 -0.12 -8.58
C ASP A 122 14.76 0.54 -9.23
N PRO A 123 14.93 1.88 -9.08
CA PRO A 123 16.06 2.61 -9.65
C PRO A 123 17.41 2.25 -8.99
N THR A 124 17.40 1.44 -7.93
CA THR A 124 18.61 0.98 -7.24
C THR A 124 19.04 -0.43 -7.63
N ASP A 125 18.20 -1.16 -8.38
CA ASP A 125 18.51 -2.49 -8.92
C ASP A 125 18.57 -2.44 -10.46
N GLU A 126 19.71 -2.79 -11.04
CA GLU A 126 19.92 -2.80 -12.50
C GLU A 126 18.93 -3.70 -13.24
N LYS A 127 18.40 -4.77 -12.59
CA LYS A 127 17.46 -5.70 -13.21
C LYS A 127 16.03 -5.17 -13.27
N TYR A 128 15.68 -4.29 -12.33
CA TYR A 128 14.32 -3.74 -12.19
C TYR A 128 14.29 -2.23 -12.44
N THR A 129 15.39 -1.64 -12.92
CA THR A 129 15.46 -0.25 -13.33
C THR A 129 14.80 -0.08 -14.70
N VAL A 130 13.90 0.90 -14.80
CA VAL A 130 13.40 1.39 -16.08
C VAL A 130 14.20 2.64 -16.46
N VAL A 131 14.78 2.63 -17.65
CA VAL A 131 15.48 3.80 -18.19
C VAL A 131 14.44 4.77 -18.72
N PHE A 132 14.49 6.01 -18.24
CA PHE A 132 13.69 7.12 -18.76
C PHE A 132 14.63 8.23 -19.21
N ASN A 133 14.56 8.59 -20.49
CA ASN A 133 15.25 9.74 -21.02
C ASN A 133 14.25 10.87 -21.30
N PRO A 134 14.17 11.92 -20.45
CA PRO A 134 13.26 13.04 -20.69
C PRO A 134 13.59 13.84 -21.96
N LEU A 135 14.75 13.61 -22.59
CA LEU A 135 15.18 14.21 -23.85
C LEU A 135 15.01 13.25 -25.04
N GLU A 136 14.32 12.13 -24.86
CA GLU A 136 14.05 11.18 -25.93
C GLU A 136 13.30 11.87 -27.07
N LYS A 137 13.75 11.64 -28.31
CA LYS A 137 13.17 12.29 -29.48
C LYS A 137 11.79 11.71 -29.75
N ILE A 138 10.77 12.55 -29.60
CA ILE A 138 9.38 12.21 -29.91
C ILE A 138 9.09 12.62 -31.36
N GLU A 139 8.50 11.72 -32.14
CA GLU A 139 8.12 12.01 -33.52
C GLU A 139 7.10 13.16 -33.58
N GLY A 140 7.30 14.12 -34.49
CA GLY A 140 6.44 15.29 -34.62
C GLY A 140 6.67 16.39 -33.58
N VAL A 141 7.59 16.21 -32.62
CA VAL A 141 7.96 17.23 -31.61
C VAL A 141 9.39 17.68 -31.86
N SER A 142 9.63 19.00 -31.86
CA SER A 142 10.96 19.54 -32.01
C SER A 142 11.80 19.34 -30.74
N PRO A 143 13.14 19.19 -30.83
CA PRO A 143 13.99 19.14 -29.64
C PRO A 143 13.85 20.36 -28.74
N ALA A 144 13.56 21.54 -29.31
CA ALA A 144 13.38 22.77 -28.56
C ALA A 144 12.13 22.71 -27.66
N GLU A 145 11.03 22.12 -28.15
CA GLU A 145 9.80 21.93 -27.39
C GLU A 145 10.01 20.93 -26.24
N ILE A 146 10.68 19.80 -26.50
CA ILE A 146 11.01 18.80 -25.46
C ILE A 146 11.82 19.45 -24.32
N VAL A 147 12.84 20.24 -24.67
CA VAL A 147 13.65 20.98 -23.69
C VAL A 147 12.84 22.03 -22.96
N ALA A 148 11.94 22.76 -23.64
CA ALA A 148 11.10 23.77 -23.02
C ALA A 148 10.15 23.17 -21.97
N GLU A 149 9.48 22.06 -22.29
CA GLU A 149 8.61 21.32 -21.36
C GLU A 149 9.38 20.83 -20.14
N LEU A 150 10.58 20.26 -20.36
CA LEU A 150 11.45 19.82 -19.27
C LEU A 150 11.80 20.99 -18.35
N VAL A 151 12.25 22.12 -18.91
CA VAL A 151 12.59 23.33 -18.15
C VAL A 151 11.37 23.86 -17.39
N GLU A 152 10.17 23.82 -17.97
CA GLU A 152 8.95 24.23 -17.29
C GLU A 152 8.61 23.33 -16.10
N ALA A 153 8.76 22.00 -16.24
CA ALA A 153 8.61 21.06 -15.14
C ALA A 153 9.61 21.36 -14.01
N PHE A 154 10.88 21.61 -14.33
CA PHE A 154 11.89 22.01 -13.35
C PHE A 154 11.53 23.33 -12.65
N LYS A 155 11.06 24.34 -13.39
CA LYS A 155 10.62 25.62 -12.80
C LYS A 155 9.45 25.45 -11.84
N LYS A 156 8.50 24.56 -12.13
CA LYS A 156 7.35 24.29 -11.26
C LYS A 156 7.77 23.62 -9.95
N THR A 157 8.70 22.67 -10.02
CA THR A 157 9.17 21.92 -8.84
C THR A 157 10.13 22.74 -7.97
N TRP A 158 11.00 23.54 -8.58
CA TRP A 158 12.04 24.31 -7.89
C TRP A 158 11.86 25.83 -8.05
N ARG A 159 10.64 26.33 -7.85
CA ARG A 159 10.33 27.77 -7.98
C ARG A 159 11.31 28.67 -7.22
N ASP A 160 11.77 28.22 -6.06
CA ASP A 160 12.65 28.99 -5.17
C ASP A 160 14.16 28.81 -5.45
N SER A 161 14.54 27.93 -6.38
CA SER A 161 15.96 27.66 -6.72
C SER A 161 16.37 28.19 -8.10
N TRP A 162 15.41 28.69 -8.90
CA TRP A 162 15.66 29.33 -10.19
C TRP A 162 15.91 30.84 -10.01
N GLY A 163 17.08 31.16 -9.45
CA GLY A 163 17.58 32.52 -9.33
C GLY A 163 18.32 32.78 -8.03
N LEU A 164 19.65 32.85 -8.08
CA LEU A 164 20.38 33.72 -7.17
C LEU A 164 19.92 35.15 -7.44
N GLY A 165 19.69 35.93 -6.39
CA GLY A 165 19.50 37.38 -6.45
C GLY A 165 20.74 38.12 -6.96
N TRP A 166 21.16 37.87 -8.20
CA TRP A 166 22.10 38.71 -8.91
C TRP A 166 21.36 39.97 -9.36
N LYS A 167 21.16 40.90 -8.42
CA LYS A 167 21.17 42.31 -8.75
C LYS A 167 22.61 42.64 -9.15
N ILE A 168 22.85 42.72 -10.45
CA ILE A 168 24.02 43.41 -10.97
C ILE A 168 23.75 44.90 -10.71
N TYR A 169 24.48 45.49 -9.77
CA TYR A 169 24.72 46.93 -9.73
C TYR A 169 25.99 47.22 -10.53
#